data_AF-B9THF1-F1
#
_entry.id   AF-B9THF1-F1
#
_cell.length_a   1.000
_cell.length_b   1.000
_cell.length_c   1.000
_cell.angle_alpha   90.00
_cell.angle_beta   90.00
_cell.angle_gamma   90.00
#
_symmetry.space_group_name_H-M   'P 1'
#
loop_
_entity.id
_entity.type
_entity.pdbx_description
1 polymer ?
#
loop_
_entity_poly.entity_id
_entity_poly.type
_entity_poly.pdbx_seq_one_letter_code
_entity_poly.pdbx_strand_id
1 'polypeptide(L)' 'MRSPVDIFPEIRIPVVAVAWQYTGLPPDDMAGRITTLYQRTLTTTVNDIEHIEANSYNGFAIVKIFFHAGVNIATANA' A
#
# COMPACT_ATOMS: atom_id res chain seq x y z
N MET A 1 33.76 -21.42 2.60
CA MET A 1 32.35 -21.49 3.06
C MET A 1 31.50 -20.88 1.96
N ARG A 2 30.57 -21.64 1.36
CA ARG A 2 29.63 -21.09 0.36
C ARG A 2 28.49 -20.46 1.13
N SER A 3 28.27 -19.16 0.97
CA SER A 3 27.01 -18.53 1.36
C SER A 3 25.87 -19.22 0.60
N PRO A 4 24.67 -19.32 1.18
CA PRO A 4 23.52 -19.85 0.46
C PRO A 4 23.32 -18.99 -0.80
N VAL A 5 23.26 -19.64 -1.96
CA VAL A 5 22.81 -18.98 -3.19
C VAL A 5 21.37 -18.57 -2.94
N ASP A 6 21.08 -17.27 -3.06
CA ASP A 6 19.71 -16.79 -3.02
C ASP A 6 18.97 -17.37 -4.23
N ILE A 7 18.08 -18.32 -3.97
CA ILE A 7 17.30 -19.04 -4.97
C ILE A 7 15.99 -18.31 -5.28
N PHE A 8 15.68 -17.23 -4.54
CA PHE A 8 14.56 -16.39 -4.87
C PHE A 8 15.00 -15.34 -5.89
N PRO A 9 14.26 -15.15 -6.99
CA PRO A 9 14.51 -14.02 -7.87
C PRO A 9 14.43 -12.72 -7.05
N GLU A 10 15.26 -11.73 -7.36
CA GLU A 10 15.15 -10.39 -6.74
C GLU A 10 13.79 -9.76 -7.12
N ILE A 11 12.76 -10.02 -6.31
CA ILE A 11 11.45 -9.39 -6.46
C ILE A 11 11.57 -7.97 -5.88
N ARG A 12 12.02 -7.03 -6.71
CA ARG A 12 12.12 -5.60 -6.39
C ARG A 12 10.80 -4.87 -6.70
N ILE A 13 9.69 -5.42 -6.22
CA ILE A 13 8.39 -4.75 -6.27
C ILE A 13 8.30 -3.89 -5.02
N PRO A 14 8.35 -2.55 -5.13
CA PRO A 14 8.26 -1.72 -3.95
C PRO A 14 6.82 -1.67 -3.46
N VAL A 15 6.65 -1.64 -2.14
CA VAL A 15 5.34 -1.60 -1.48
C VAL A 15 5.34 -0.50 -0.42
N VAL A 16 4.33 0.36 -0.46
CA VAL A 16 4.09 1.38 0.58
C VAL A 16 2.82 1.00 1.34
N ALA A 17 2.91 0.92 2.67
CA ALA A 17 1.77 0.65 3.53
C ALA A 17 1.42 1.90 4.34
N VAL A 18 0.14 2.27 4.32
CA VAL A 18 -0.42 3.39 5.07
C VAL A 18 -1.44 2.87 6.06
N ALA A 19 -1.22 3.15 7.34
CA ALA A 19 -2.13 2.77 8.42
C ALA A 19 -2.93 3.98 8.87
N TRP A 20 -4.24 3.90 8.71
CA TRP A 20 -5.22 4.82 9.27
C TRP A 20 -5.74 4.27 10.59
N GLN A 21 -5.86 5.14 11.58
CA GLN A 21 -6.44 4.81 12.87
C GLN A 21 -7.55 5.79 13.19
N TYR A 22 -8.75 5.25 13.46
CA TYR A 22 -9.89 6.05 13.88
C TYR A 22 -10.74 5.25 14.87
N THR A 23 -10.45 5.41 16.16
CA THR A 23 -11.09 4.64 17.22
C THR A 23 -12.61 4.80 17.22
N GLY A 24 -13.33 3.69 17.33
CA GLY A 24 -14.80 3.67 17.40
C GLY A 24 -15.52 3.65 16.06
N LEU A 25 -14.79 3.71 14.93
CA LEU A 25 -15.39 3.59 13.61
C LEU A 25 -15.47 2.12 13.16
N PRO A 26 -16.66 1.64 12.73
CA PRO A 26 -16.79 0.28 12.21
C PRO A 26 -16.06 0.13 10.85
N PRO A 27 -15.68 -1.10 10.46
CA PRO A 27 -14.92 -1.35 9.24
C PRO A 27 -15.57 -0.80 7.96
N ASP A 28 -16.90 -0.88 7.84
CA ASP A 28 -17.64 -0.38 6.67
C ASP A 28 -17.55 1.14 6.53
N ASP A 29 -17.62 1.87 7.65
CA ASP A 29 -17.43 3.32 7.67
C ASP A 29 -15.96 3.70 7.42
N MET A 30 -15.01 2.96 7.98
CA MET A 30 -13.57 3.13 7.66
C MET A 30 -13.33 2.97 6.16
N ALA A 31 -13.96 1.96 5.54
CA ALA A 31 -13.84 1.73 4.11
C ALA A 31 -14.48 2.87 3.31
N GLY A 32 -15.77 3.13 3.53
CA GLY A 32 -16.56 4.07 2.74
C GLY A 32 -16.15 5.54 2.90
N ARG A 33 -15.56 5.91 4.05
CA ARG A 33 -15.23 7.32 4.35
C ARG A 33 -13.75 7.63 4.28
N ILE A 34 -12.88 6.65 4.57
CA ILE A 34 -11.42 6.88 4.65
C ILE A 34 -10.71 6.20 3.49
N THR A 35 -10.69 4.88 3.45
CA THR A 35 -9.80 4.18 2.50
C THR A 35 -10.23 4.35 1.05
N THR A 36 -11.53 4.36 0.74
CA THR A 36 -12.00 4.54 -0.65
C THR A 36 -11.65 5.92 -1.21
N LEU A 37 -11.79 6.98 -0.40
CA LEU A 37 -11.41 8.32 -0.82
C LEU A 37 -9.88 8.41 -1.02
N TYR A 38 -9.12 7.87 -0.08
CA TYR A 38 -7.67 7.83 -0.16
C TYR A 38 -7.16 7.08 -1.40
N GLN A 39 -7.72 5.91 -1.69
CA GLN A 39 -7.43 5.15 -2.92
C GLN A 39 -7.67 5.98 -4.17
N ARG A 40 -8.80 6.70 -4.23
CA ARG A 40 -9.14 7.53 -5.39
C ARG A 40 -8.14 8.66 -5.58
N THR A 41 -7.69 9.32 -4.51
CA THR A 41 -6.66 10.36 -4.60
C THR A 41 -5.34 9.80 -5.11
N LEU A 42 -4.91 8.63 -4.61
CA LEU A 42 -3.66 7.98 -5.02
C LEU A 42 -3.59 7.73 -6.53
N THR A 43 -4.70 7.34 -7.18
CA THR A 43 -4.73 7.13 -8.64
C THR A 43 -4.47 8.39 -9.47
N THR A 44 -4.52 9.57 -8.86
CA THR A 44 -4.30 10.86 -9.54
C THR A 44 -2.99 11.54 -9.14
N THR A 45 -2.45 11.21 -7.96
CA THR A 45 -1.27 11.89 -7.40
C THR A 45 -0.01 11.04 -7.48
N VAL A 46 -0.15 9.72 -7.58
CA VAL A 46 0.97 8.77 -7.55
C VAL A 46 1.01 7.99 -8.86
N ASN A 47 2.16 8.03 -9.53
CA ASN A 47 2.41 7.30 -10.76
C ASN A 47 2.91 5.88 -10.48
N ASP A 48 2.83 5.03 -11.50
CA ASP A 48 3.37 3.67 -11.52
C ASP A 48 2.80 2.70 -10.46
N ILE A 49 1.60 3.00 -9.96
CA ILE A 49 0.83 2.05 -9.15
C ILE A 49 0.38 0.89 -10.03
N GLU A 50 0.71 -0.33 -9.62
CA GLU A 50 0.22 -1.56 -10.22
C GLU A 50 -1.19 -1.88 -9.68
N HIS A 51 -1.31 -1.99 -8.36
CA HIS A 51 -2.58 -2.24 -7.69
C HIS A 51 -2.57 -1.72 -6.25
N ILE A 52 -3.77 -1.55 -5.68
CA ILE A 52 -3.96 -1.08 -4.31
C ILE A 52 -4.84 -2.08 -3.57
N GLU A 53 -4.42 -2.50 -2.38
CA GLU A 53 -5.23 -3.30 -1.47
C GLU A 53 -5.60 -2.45 -0.25
N ALA A 54 -6.87 -2.47 0.19
CA ALA A 54 -7.26 -1.89 1.47
C ALA A 54 -7.99 -2.92 2.32
N ASN A 55 -7.55 -3.04 3.57
CA ASN A 55 -8.20 -3.87 4.58
C ASN A 55 -8.59 -3.00 5.76
N SER A 56 -9.89 -2.99 6.06
CA SER A 56 -10.45 -2.25 7.19
C SER A 56 -10.77 -3.22 8.32
N TYR A 57 -10.36 -2.84 9.52
CA TYR A 57 -10.65 -3.49 10.78
C TYR A 57 -11.40 -2.49 11.68
N ASN A 58 -11.89 -2.95 12.84
CA ASN A 58 -12.53 -2.04 13.77
C ASN A 58 -11.48 -1.04 14.30
N GLY A 59 -11.71 0.25 14.05
CA GLY A 59 -10.82 1.32 14.49
C GLY A 59 -9.52 1.51 13.70
N PHE A 60 -9.23 0.65 12.70
CA PHE A 60 -7.99 0.71 11.92
C PHE A 60 -8.25 0.36 10.46
N ALA A 61 -7.49 0.94 9.54
CA ALA A 61 -7.48 0.50 8.15
C ALA A 61 -6.06 0.55 7.59
N ILE A 62 -5.70 -0.47 6.81
CA ILE A 62 -4.38 -0.60 6.21
C ILE A 62 -4.57 -0.56 4.70
N VAL A 63 -3.91 0.40 4.05
CA VAL A 63 -3.87 0.52 2.59
C VAL A 63 -2.46 0.20 2.12
N LYS A 64 -2.33 -0.83 1.29
CA LYS A 64 -1.07 -1.25 0.67
C LYS A 64 -1.10 -0.84 -0.79
N ILE A 65 -0.04 -0.15 -1.20
CA ILE A 65 0.14 0.35 -2.56
C ILE A 65 1.31 -0.43 -3.15
N PHE A 66 1.03 -1.18 -4.21
CA PHE A 66 2.03 -1.95 -4.94
C PHE A 66 2.35 -1.19 -6.22
N PHE A 67 3.64 -1.05 -6.52
CA PHE A 67 4.08 -0.39 -7.74
C PHE A 67 4.74 -1.40 -8.69
N HIS A 68 4.87 -1.00 -9.94
CA HIS A 68 5.63 -1.80 -10.90
C HIS A 68 7.11 -1.97 -10.49
N ALA A 69 7.70 -3.09 -10.88
CA ALA A 69 9.10 -3.37 -10.62
C ALA A 69 10.02 -2.32 -11.29
N GLY A 70 11.03 -1.86 -10.56
CA GLY A 70 12.00 -0.88 -11.06
C GLY A 70 11.64 0.59 -10.81
N VAL A 71 10.51 0.88 -10.16
CA VAL A 71 10.14 2.24 -9.74
C VAL A 71 10.98 2.69 -8.56
N ASN A 72 11.45 3.94 -8.59
CA ASN A 72 12.10 4.56 -7.46
C ASN A 72 11.06 5.11 -6.48
N ILE A 73 10.90 4.46 -5.34
CA ILE A 73 9.93 4.84 -4.28
C ILE A 73 10.20 6.25 -3.75
N ALA A 74 11.46 6.73 -3.82
CA ALA A 74 11.82 8.07 -3.34
C ALA A 74 11.18 9.20 -4.16
N THR A 75 10.71 8.92 -5.39
CA THR A 75 9.97 9.87 -6.21
C THR A 75 8.45 9.75 -6.08
N ALA A 76 7.96 8.67 -5.45
CA ALA A 76 6.55 8.48 -5.14
C ALA A 76 6.21 9.22 -3.84
N ASN A 77 6.14 10.54 -3.89
CA ASN A 77 5.65 11.33 -2.76
C ASN A 77 4.15 11.10 -2.59
N ALA A 78 3.77 10.56 -1.43
CA ALA A 78 2.39 10.47 -0.93
C ALA A 78 2.09 11.66 -0.02
#